data_AF-A0A2E2UGB9-F1
#
_entry.id   AF-A0A2E2UGB9-F1
#
_cell.length_a   1.000
_cell.length_b   1.000
_cell.length_c   1.000
_cell.angle_alpha   90.00
_cell.angle_beta   90.00
_cell.angle_gamma   90.00
#
_symmetry.space_group_name_H-M   'P 1'
#
loop_
_entity.id
_entity.type
_entity.pdbx_description
1 polymer ?
#
loop_
_entity_poly.entity_id
_entity_poly.type
_entity_poly.pdbx_seq_one_letter_code
_entity_poly.pdbx_strand_id
1 'polypeptide(L)'
;MLIFSLNFSFSQTDQQNNRFPPLQFADYGFKKNFRVLKTTHSDINVFNEKYPNTDYTLDYVLRSFFFISIHLSTSQNTLISMDGTNFKLKSNKPIDITNEVITLIGGMSSGFREVQNFNKNLDD
;
A
#
# COMPACT_ATOMS: atom_id res chain seq x y z
N MET A 1 46.10 9.04 3.96
CA MET A 1 44.93 8.19 3.67
C MET A 1 43.79 9.11 3.29
N LEU A 2 43.49 9.24 1.99
CA LEU A 2 42.40 10.10 1.51
C LEU A 2 41.07 9.37 1.71
N ILE A 3 40.19 9.91 2.55
CA ILE A 3 38.85 9.37 2.76
C ILE A 3 37.95 10.04 1.73
N PHE A 4 37.57 9.29 0.68
CA PHE A 4 36.51 9.68 -0.23
C PHE A 4 35.16 9.44 0.47
N SER A 5 34.59 10.49 1.05
CA SER A 5 33.20 10.45 1.50
C SER A 5 32.31 10.52 0.26
N LEU A 6 31.75 9.39 -0.16
CA LEU A 6 30.63 9.39 -1.10
C LEU A 6 29.46 10.07 -0.39
N ASN A 7 29.24 11.35 -0.68
CA ASN A 7 27.99 12.02 -0.36
C ASN A 7 26.93 11.43 -1.30
N PHE A 8 26.24 10.39 -0.84
CA PHE A 8 24.97 10.00 -1.43
C PHE A 8 23.95 11.08 -1.05
N SER A 9 23.95 12.19 -1.78
CA SER A 9 22.88 13.18 -1.70
C SER A 9 21.63 12.55 -2.29
N PHE A 10 20.84 11.90 -1.44
CA PHE A 10 19.49 11.53 -1.80
C PHE A 10 18.69 12.83 -1.96
N SER A 11 18.61 13.29 -3.20
CA SER A 11 17.76 14.41 -3.58
C SER A 11 16.30 13.97 -3.47
N GLN A 12 15.70 14.14 -2.29
CA GLN A 12 14.25 14.11 -2.12
C GLN A 12 13.71 15.51 -2.37
N THR A 13 13.46 15.83 -3.64
CA THR A 13 12.76 17.07 -4.02
C THR A 13 11.25 16.81 -4.00
N ASP A 14 10.53 17.47 -3.08
CA ASP A 14 9.13 17.96 -3.13
C ASP A 14 8.01 17.13 -3.81
N GLN A 15 8.19 15.82 -3.99
CA GLN A 15 7.17 14.83 -4.34
C GLN A 15 6.80 13.92 -3.14
N GLN A 16 7.36 14.22 -1.97
CA GLN A 16 7.25 13.44 -0.73
C GLN A 16 5.87 13.56 -0.05
N ASN A 17 5.19 14.72 -0.15
CA ASN A 17 4.04 15.01 0.73
C ASN A 17 2.80 14.13 0.48
N ASN A 18 2.70 13.51 -0.70
CA ASN A 18 1.50 12.76 -1.10
C ASN A 18 1.79 11.27 -1.32
N ARG A 19 2.96 10.76 -0.92
CA ARG A 19 3.35 9.37 -1.13
C ARG A 19 3.76 8.73 0.19
N PHE A 20 2.98 7.75 0.61
CA PHE A 20 3.19 7.00 1.83
C PHE A 20 3.78 5.64 1.43
N PRO A 21 5.05 5.36 1.75
CA PRO A 21 5.71 4.11 1.36
C PRO A 21 5.08 2.93 2.10
N PRO A 22 5.20 1.69 1.58
CA PRO A 22 4.74 0.53 2.33
C PRO A 22 5.56 0.39 3.63
N LEU A 23 4.96 -0.19 4.66
CA LEU A 23 5.63 -0.44 5.94
C LEU A 23 6.46 -1.73 5.92
N GLN A 24 6.09 -2.65 5.02
CA GLN A 24 6.81 -3.89 4.75
C GLN A 24 6.94 -4.10 3.25
N PHE A 25 7.87 -4.94 2.84
CA PHE A 25 8.04 -5.32 1.44
C PHE A 25 7.87 -6.82 1.27
N ALA A 26 7.25 -7.22 0.17
CA ALA A 26 7.08 -8.63 -0.14
C ALA A 26 8.40 -9.30 -0.53
N ASP A 27 8.50 -10.61 -0.33
CA ASP A 27 9.62 -11.40 -0.83
C ASP A 27 9.09 -12.54 -1.72
N TYR A 28 8.55 -12.14 -2.88
CA TYR A 28 7.98 -13.05 -3.88
C TYR A 28 8.75 -13.04 -5.21
N GLY A 29 9.95 -12.46 -5.25
CA GLY A 29 10.79 -12.40 -6.46
C GLY A 29 10.35 -11.41 -7.54
N PHE A 30 9.38 -10.52 -7.27
CA PHE A 30 9.03 -9.43 -8.19
C PHE A 30 10.11 -8.34 -8.19
N LYS A 31 10.37 -7.73 -9.35
CA LYS A 31 11.25 -6.55 -9.48
C LYS A 31 10.80 -5.40 -8.57
N LYS A 32 9.47 -5.25 -8.42
CA LYS A 32 8.85 -4.34 -7.47
C LYS A 32 8.09 -5.16 -6.44
N ASN A 33 8.61 -5.18 -5.22
CA ASN A 33 8.09 -5.96 -4.10
C ASN A 33 6.96 -5.26 -3.31
N PHE A 34 6.26 -4.32 -3.94
CA PHE A 34 5.15 -3.61 -3.33
C PHE A 34 4.17 -3.13 -4.42
N ARG A 35 2.92 -2.95 -4.02
CA ARG A 35 1.83 -2.44 -4.86
C ARG A 35 1.69 -0.93 -4.67
N VAL A 36 0.98 -0.26 -5.57
CA VAL A 36 0.67 1.18 -5.43
C VAL A 36 -0.83 1.38 -5.46
N LEU A 37 -1.38 1.93 -4.39
CA LEU A 37 -2.73 2.47 -4.36
C LEU A 37 -2.66 3.96 -4.71
N LYS A 38 -3.15 4.32 -5.90
CA LYS A 38 -3.46 5.71 -6.24
C LYS A 38 -4.87 6.01 -5.76
N THR A 39 -5.05 7.13 -5.06
CA THR A 39 -6.36 7.58 -4.60
C THR A 39 -6.62 9.06 -4.89
N THR A 40 -7.89 9.42 -5.06
CA THR A 40 -8.38 10.79 -5.19
C THR A 40 -8.38 11.55 -3.87
N HIS A 41 -8.33 10.85 -2.73
CA HIS A 41 -8.20 11.48 -1.41
C HIS A 41 -6.92 12.30 -1.32
N SER A 42 -7.02 13.50 -0.77
CA SER A 42 -5.90 14.42 -0.58
C SER A 42 -5.30 14.39 0.83
N ASP A 43 -6.00 13.77 1.79
CA ASP A 43 -5.56 13.65 3.17
C ASP A 43 -5.39 12.16 3.50
N ILE A 44 -4.21 11.77 4.01
CA ILE A 44 -3.95 10.40 4.44
C ILE A 44 -4.79 10.00 5.65
N ASN A 45 -5.19 10.97 6.48
CA ASN A 45 -5.87 10.70 7.74
C ASN A 45 -7.26 10.08 7.54
N VAL A 46 -7.82 10.14 6.33
CA VAL A 46 -9.04 9.39 5.98
C VAL A 46 -8.86 7.88 6.11
N PHE A 47 -7.62 7.38 6.06
CA PHE A 47 -7.27 5.96 6.29
C PHE A 47 -6.89 5.65 7.75
N ASN A 48 -7.02 6.61 8.68
CA ASN A 48 -6.82 6.36 10.11
C ASN A 48 -8.04 5.71 10.79
N GLU A 49 -9.16 5.57 10.08
CA GLU A 49 -10.31 4.77 10.52
C GLU A 49 -9.85 3.33 10.85
N LYS A 50 -10.50 2.71 11.84
CA LYS A 50 -10.22 1.32 12.22
C LYS A 50 -10.80 0.35 11.20
N TYR A 51 -10.04 -0.66 10.82
CA TYR A 51 -10.57 -1.79 10.08
C TYR A 51 -11.52 -2.58 10.98
N PRO A 52 -12.71 -3.00 10.50
CA PRO A 52 -13.78 -3.54 11.35
C PRO A 52 -13.31 -4.66 12.28
N ASN A 53 -13.68 -4.54 13.56
CA ASN A 53 -13.35 -5.50 14.63
C ASN A 53 -11.84 -5.65 14.90
N THR A 54 -11.03 -4.64 14.58
CA THR A 54 -9.58 -4.64 14.84
C THR A 54 -9.11 -3.31 15.41
N ASP A 55 -7.93 -3.32 16.03
CA ASP A 55 -7.20 -2.10 16.37
C ASP A 55 -6.32 -1.57 15.23
N TYR A 56 -6.32 -2.19 14.06
CA TYR A 56 -5.54 -1.72 12.92
C TYR A 56 -6.27 -0.58 12.21
N THR A 57 -5.53 0.45 11.80
CA THR A 57 -6.07 1.46 10.87
C THR A 57 -6.09 0.91 9.44
N LEU A 58 -6.94 1.46 8.57
CA LEU A 58 -6.93 1.10 7.15
C LEU A 58 -5.54 1.33 6.51
N ASP A 59 -4.86 2.43 6.87
CA ASP A 59 -3.49 2.74 6.44
C ASP A 59 -2.53 1.60 6.82
N TYR A 60 -2.58 1.15 8.07
CA TYR A 60 -1.74 0.07 8.56
C TYR A 60 -2.06 -1.25 7.85
N VAL A 61 -3.35 -1.56 7.65
CA VAL A 61 -3.78 -2.76 6.93
C VAL A 61 -3.17 -2.80 5.53
N LEU A 62 -3.35 -1.73 4.76
CA LEU A 62 -2.86 -1.63 3.38
C LEU A 62 -1.33 -1.69 3.32
N ARG A 63 -0.62 -0.91 4.15
CA ARG A 63 0.83 -0.72 4.04
C ARG A 63 1.64 -1.84 4.69
N SER A 64 1.10 -2.51 5.70
CA SER A 64 1.79 -3.56 6.48
C SER A 64 1.47 -4.96 5.97
N PHE A 65 0.19 -5.33 5.83
CA PHE A 65 -0.20 -6.69 5.46
C PHE A 65 -0.23 -6.95 3.95
N PHE A 66 -0.44 -5.89 3.15
CA PHE A 66 -0.62 -6.02 1.69
C PHE A 66 0.48 -5.32 0.87
N PHE A 67 1.53 -4.82 1.54
CA PHE A 67 2.71 -4.21 0.94
C PHE A 67 2.36 -3.10 -0.04
N ILE A 68 1.50 -2.16 0.36
CA ILE A 68 0.99 -1.09 -0.52
C ILE A 68 1.67 0.23 -0.19
N SER A 69 2.12 0.96 -1.22
CA SER A 69 2.36 2.40 -1.14
C SER A 69 1.09 3.17 -1.49
N ILE A 70 0.73 4.17 -0.69
CA ILE A 70 -0.45 5.01 -0.94
C ILE A 70 -0.02 6.33 -1.57
N HIS A 71 -0.59 6.67 -2.72
CA HIS A 71 -0.34 7.89 -3.47
C HIS A 71 -1.64 8.73 -3.50
N LEU A 72 -1.61 9.89 -2.85
CA LEU A 72 -2.75 10.80 -2.70
C LEU A 72 -2.90 11.76 -3.89
N SER A 73 -4.05 12.44 -3.93
CA SER A 73 -4.38 13.52 -4.87
C SER A 73 -4.18 13.14 -6.34
N THR A 74 -4.53 11.90 -6.67
CA THR A 74 -4.49 11.40 -8.05
C THR A 74 -5.85 11.58 -8.73
N SER A 75 -5.89 11.52 -10.06
CA SER A 75 -7.13 11.72 -10.81
C SER A 75 -8.16 10.59 -10.68
N GLN A 76 -7.75 9.41 -10.23
CA GLN A 76 -8.61 8.23 -10.12
C GLN A 76 -8.09 7.23 -9.08
N ASN A 77 -9.01 6.50 -8.46
CA ASN A 77 -8.68 5.38 -7.58
C ASN A 77 -8.20 4.18 -8.42
N THR A 78 -6.97 3.72 -8.20
CA THR A 78 -6.36 2.62 -8.97
C THR A 78 -5.38 1.84 -8.10
N LEU A 79 -5.47 0.51 -8.14
CA LEU A 79 -4.43 -0.38 -7.61
C LEU A 79 -3.49 -0.79 -8.75
N ILE A 80 -2.19 -0.64 -8.53
CA ILE A 80 -1.15 -1.17 -9.40
C ILE A 80 -0.51 -2.35 -8.68
N SER A 81 -0.67 -3.57 -9.19
CA SER A 81 -0.09 -4.78 -8.61
C SER A 81 1.44 -4.84 -8.79
N MET A 82 2.08 -5.82 -8.15
CA MET A 82 3.53 -5.99 -8.17
C MET A 82 4.07 -6.29 -9.58
N ASP A 83 3.28 -6.95 -10.42
CA ASP A 83 3.59 -7.21 -11.84
C ASP A 83 3.30 -6.00 -12.76
N GLY A 84 2.74 -4.91 -12.22
CA GLY A 84 2.41 -3.70 -12.96
C GLY A 84 0.99 -3.65 -13.54
N THR A 85 0.16 -4.69 -13.35
CA THR A 85 -1.25 -4.66 -13.78
C THR A 85 -2.02 -3.55 -13.06
N ASN A 86 -2.86 -2.83 -13.79
CA ASN A 86 -3.64 -1.71 -13.27
C ASN A 86 -5.12 -2.11 -13.09
N PHE A 87 -5.65 -1.92 -11.89
CA PHE A 87 -7.04 -2.18 -11.55
C PHE A 87 -7.72 -0.88 -11.18
N LYS A 88 -8.69 -0.44 -11.99
CA LYS A 88 -9.51 0.72 -11.65
C LYS A 88 -10.46 0.35 -10.52
N LEU A 89 -10.43 1.12 -9.43
CA LEU A 89 -11.32 0.90 -8.30
C LEU A 89 -12.65 1.61 -8.53
N LYS A 90 -13.73 1.02 -8.05
CA LYS A 90 -15.09 1.59 -8.12
C LYS A 90 -15.42 2.39 -6.86
N SER A 91 -14.80 2.05 -5.75
CA SER A 91 -15.05 2.64 -4.44
C SER A 91 -14.39 4.01 -4.27
N ASN A 92 -15.00 4.85 -3.44
CA ASN A 92 -14.42 6.12 -3.02
C ASN A 92 -14.32 6.28 -1.50
N LYS A 93 -15.11 5.56 -0.70
CA LYS A 93 -14.96 5.59 0.76
C LYS A 93 -13.70 4.82 1.16
N PRO A 94 -12.93 5.26 2.17
CA PRO A 94 -11.68 4.61 2.58
C PRO A 94 -11.83 3.11 2.89
N ILE A 95 -12.87 2.74 3.66
CA ILE A 95 -13.16 1.33 3.99
C ILE A 95 -13.52 0.51 2.73
N ASP A 96 -14.35 1.05 1.84
CA ASP A 96 -14.76 0.36 0.62
C ASP A 96 -13.56 0.18 -0.35
N ILE A 97 -12.69 1.20 -0.46
CA ILE A 97 -11.42 1.11 -1.19
C ILE A 97 -10.56 -0.01 -0.61
N THR A 98 -10.44 -0.06 0.72
CA THR A 98 -9.64 -1.08 1.41
C THR A 98 -10.16 -2.48 1.13
N ASN A 99 -11.48 -2.69 1.27
CA ASN A 99 -12.11 -3.98 1.01
C ASN A 99 -12.00 -4.41 -0.46
N GLU A 100 -12.19 -3.49 -1.41
CA GLU A 100 -12.04 -3.76 -2.84
C GLU A 100 -10.59 -4.15 -3.18
N VAL A 101 -9.61 -3.44 -2.61
CA VAL A 101 -8.18 -3.75 -2.77
C VAL A 101 -7.84 -5.13 -2.21
N ILE A 102 -8.28 -5.45 -0.99
CA ILE A 102 -8.06 -6.76 -0.37
C ILE A 102 -8.69 -7.87 -1.22
N THR A 103 -9.89 -7.64 -1.76
CA THR A 103 -10.57 -8.57 -2.65
C THR A 103 -9.77 -8.82 -3.94
N LEU A 104 -9.30 -7.76 -4.59
CA LEU A 104 -8.48 -7.84 -5.80
C LEU A 104 -7.16 -8.59 -5.54
N ILE A 105 -6.50 -8.29 -4.43
CA ILE A 105 -5.25 -8.96 -4.02
C ILE A 105 -5.52 -10.43 -3.70
N GLY A 106 -6.61 -10.75 -3.00
CA GLY A 106 -7.01 -12.13 -2.68
C GLY A 106 -7.26 -13.01 -3.91
N GLY A 107 -7.58 -12.40 -5.06
CA GLY A 107 -7.68 -13.10 -6.34
C GLY A 107 -6.32 -13.44 -7.00
N MET A 108 -5.20 -12.97 -6.45
CA MET A 108 -3.84 -13.23 -6.95
C MET A 108 -3.18 -14.37 -6.16
N SER A 109 -2.24 -15.12 -6.74
CA SER A 109 -1.63 -16.27 -6.04
C SER A 109 -0.86 -15.89 -4.77
N SER A 110 -0.01 -14.85 -4.83
CA SER A 110 0.69 -14.33 -3.65
C SER A 110 -0.27 -13.63 -2.70
N GLY A 111 -1.17 -12.81 -3.23
CA GLY A 111 -2.14 -12.06 -2.46
C GLY A 111 -3.16 -12.92 -1.71
N PHE A 112 -3.52 -14.09 -2.25
CA PHE A 112 -4.34 -15.07 -1.54
C PHE A 112 -3.70 -15.51 -0.21
N ARG A 113 -2.38 -15.75 -0.21
CA ARG A 113 -1.63 -16.08 1.02
C ARG A 113 -1.55 -14.90 1.98
N GLU A 114 -1.41 -13.68 1.47
CA GLU A 114 -1.46 -12.44 2.27
C GLU A 114 -2.80 -12.32 3.00
N VAL A 115 -3.93 -12.54 2.29
CA VAL A 115 -5.28 -12.51 2.88
C VAL A 115 -5.47 -13.60 3.93
N GLN A 116 -5.01 -14.83 3.67
CA GLN A 116 -5.08 -15.90 4.67
C GLN A 116 -4.31 -15.55 5.95
N ASN A 117 -3.11 -14.99 5.81
CA ASN A 117 -2.30 -14.59 6.95
C ASN A 117 -2.94 -13.42 7.71
N PHE A 118 -3.49 -12.44 6.98
CA PHE A 118 -4.21 -11.33 7.60
C PHE A 118 -5.40 -11.83 8.43
N ASN A 119 -6.24 -12.71 7.86
CA ASN A 119 -7.40 -13.26 8.58
C ASN A 119 -7.01 -14.04 9.83
N LYS A 120 -5.92 -14.82 9.81
CA LYS A 120 -5.43 -15.50 11.02
C LYS A 120 -5.10 -14.51 12.14
N ASN A 121 -4.48 -13.37 11.81
CA ASN A 121 -4.17 -12.32 12.78
C ASN A 121 -5.41 -11.56 13.27
N LEU A 122 -6.60 -11.82 12.73
CA LEU A 122 -7.86 -11.25 13.23
C LEU A 122 -8.55 -12.16 14.26
N ASP A 123 -8.22 -13.45 14.24
CA ASP A 123 -8.82 -14.47 15.11
C ASP A 123 -8.02 -14.70 16.41
N ASP A 124 -6.80 -14.13 16.51
CA ASP A 124 -5.87 -14.19 17.65
C ASP A 124 -6.06 -12.99 18.61
#